data_AF-A0AAQ4S5V9-F1
#
_entry.id   AF-A0AAQ4S5V9-F1
#
_cell.length_a   1.000
_cell.length_b   1.000
_cell.length_c   1.000
_cell.angle_alpha   90.00
_cell.angle_beta   90.00
_cell.angle_gamma   90.00
#
_symmetry.space_group_name_H-M   'P 1'
#
loop_
_entity.id
_entity.type
_entity.pdbx_description
1 polymer ?
#
loop_
_entity_poly.entity_id
_entity_poly.type
_entity_poly.pdbx_seq_one_letter_code
_entity_poly.pdbx_strand_id
1 'polypeptide(L)'
;MVTKLSVNRGCRRSVTGCRHCIPSELFWVSVNASPPVDSNLKTMPFAHLGGGSGAFPRTFTGTPQTRLNTRGRVVAHGKDAMETHSPVDHNPQTQLFRLDCSPMAGRRVVVFPSSAELGPVLAQLVTSRAEKAIVAHGRFTLGLSGGSLASMLSKELLALPVLDCSKWVVGFCDERLVAFDDPESTYGLYKSQLFSKVNIPDSGILTIEPGLPVNECAEDYTHKLKEAFPGDDFPVFDLLLLGMGPDGHTCSLFPDHPLLEETEKIVAPISDSPKPPPQRVTMTFPVVNSAHCVAFVSTGGSKAPILKEVLEGRQGPALPAARVVPTSGELLWLVDNPAAASLTIQVERLGSGAKL
;
A
#
# COMPACT_ATOMS: atom_id res chain seq x y z
N MET A 1 36.52 -28.65 44.26
CA MET A 1 36.13 -27.65 45.28
C MET A 1 34.65 -27.35 45.09
N VAL A 2 33.86 -27.76 46.07
CA VAL A 2 32.41 -27.61 46.19
C VAL A 2 32.20 -26.60 47.32
N THR A 3 31.34 -25.61 47.13
CA THR A 3 30.41 -25.04 48.14
C THR A 3 29.59 -23.93 47.47
N LYS A 4 28.27 -24.00 47.21
CA LYS A 4 27.03 -24.23 48.01
C LYS A 4 26.55 -23.01 48.84
N LEU A 5 25.25 -22.69 48.65
CA LEU A 5 24.25 -22.13 49.60
C LEU A 5 24.32 -20.61 49.90
N SER A 6 23.22 -19.85 50.10
CA SER A 6 21.78 -20.13 50.27
C SER A 6 20.95 -18.83 50.19
N VAL A 7 19.77 -18.97 49.59
CA VAL A 7 18.42 -18.40 49.84
C VAL A 7 18.16 -17.66 51.17
N ASN A 8 17.44 -16.51 51.12
CA ASN A 8 16.11 -16.25 51.78
C ASN A 8 15.55 -14.86 51.41
N ARG A 9 14.39 -14.77 50.75
CA ARG A 9 13.01 -14.55 51.26
C ARG A 9 12.73 -13.16 51.89
N GLY A 10 12.07 -12.31 51.08
CA GLY A 10 10.71 -11.79 51.31
C GLY A 10 10.47 -10.74 52.38
N CYS A 11 9.87 -9.60 51.98
CA CYS A 11 8.78 -8.97 52.74
C CYS A 11 7.90 -8.08 51.84
N ARG A 12 6.61 -8.05 52.19
CA ARG A 12 5.46 -7.43 51.48
C ARG A 12 5.22 -5.99 51.95
N ARG A 13 4.48 -5.23 51.10
CA ARG A 13 3.54 -4.11 51.41
C ARG A 13 4.23 -2.83 51.96
N SER A 14 3.79 -1.59 51.72
CA SER A 14 2.65 -0.98 51.02
C SER A 14 2.78 0.55 51.16
N VAL A 15 1.94 1.29 50.42
CA VAL A 15 1.31 2.58 50.82
C VAL A 15 2.09 3.89 50.57
N THR A 16 1.51 4.64 49.62
CA THR A 16 1.32 6.10 49.51
C THR A 16 2.52 7.06 49.45
N GLY A 17 2.45 7.93 48.43
CA GLY A 17 2.20 9.34 48.75
C GLY A 17 3.27 10.34 48.30
N CYS A 18 2.77 11.38 47.63
CA CYS A 18 3.31 12.74 47.56
C CYS A 18 4.47 13.05 46.59
N ARG A 19 4.03 13.68 45.49
CA ARG A 19 4.52 14.95 44.93
C ARG A 19 5.71 15.59 45.67
N HIS A 20 6.75 15.93 44.91
CA HIS A 20 7.49 17.19 45.06
C HIS A 20 7.97 17.67 43.68
N CYS A 21 7.70 18.94 43.42
CA CYS A 21 8.25 19.76 42.35
C CYS A 21 9.72 20.09 42.62
N ILE A 22 10.44 20.56 41.59
CA ILE A 22 11.52 21.60 41.54
C ILE A 22 12.39 21.40 40.27
N PRO A 23 12.94 22.47 39.68
CA PRO A 23 12.77 22.78 38.24
C PRO A 23 14.12 22.92 37.49
N SER A 24 14.13 23.75 36.42
CA SER A 24 15.29 24.43 35.81
C SER A 24 16.00 23.61 34.70
N GLU A 25 16.46 24.12 33.55
CA GLU A 25 16.49 25.45 32.92
C GLU A 25 16.49 25.29 31.39
N LEU A 26 16.02 26.33 30.70
CA LEU A 26 16.29 26.57 29.28
C LEU A 26 17.77 26.91 29.09
N PHE A 27 18.41 26.33 28.08
CA PHE A 27 19.56 26.96 27.42
C PHE A 27 19.24 27.19 25.95
N TRP A 28 19.16 28.47 25.60
CA TRP A 28 19.28 28.97 24.24
C TRP A 28 20.77 29.11 23.91
N VAL A 29 21.22 28.51 22.82
CA VAL A 29 22.45 28.93 22.14
C VAL A 29 22.10 29.18 20.68
N SER A 30 22.04 30.46 20.35
CA SER A 30 21.97 31.00 18.99
C SER A 30 23.39 31.23 18.51
N VAL A 31 23.76 30.70 17.35
CA VAL A 31 24.95 31.15 16.62
C VAL A 31 24.60 31.28 15.14
N ASN A 32 24.38 32.52 14.72
CA ASN A 32 24.47 32.96 13.33
C ASN A 32 25.95 32.98 12.91
N ALA A 33 26.27 32.43 11.74
CA ALA A 33 27.30 32.99 10.85
C ALA A 33 27.27 32.33 9.45
N SER A 34 27.21 33.17 8.43
CA SER A 34 27.62 32.96 7.03
C SER A 34 28.33 34.26 6.60
N PRO A 35 29.07 34.34 5.47
CA PRO A 35 29.79 33.34 4.65
C PRO A 35 31.28 33.77 4.48
N PRO A 36 32.05 33.29 3.47
CA PRO A 36 32.04 34.00 2.18
C PRO A 36 32.14 33.11 0.92
N VAL A 37 31.85 33.78 -0.19
CA VAL A 37 31.92 33.37 -1.60
C VAL A 37 33.37 33.22 -2.04
N ASP A 38 33.66 32.24 -2.91
CA ASP A 38 34.75 32.43 -3.87
C ASP A 38 34.47 31.77 -5.23
N SER A 39 34.82 32.53 -6.26
CA SER A 39 34.63 32.29 -7.68
C SER A 39 35.88 31.67 -8.29
N ASN A 40 35.75 30.70 -9.21
CA ASN A 40 36.67 30.62 -10.34
C ASN A 40 36.13 29.72 -11.48
N LEU A 41 35.99 30.35 -12.65
CA LEU A 41 35.85 29.72 -13.96
C LEU A 41 37.13 28.94 -14.30
N LYS A 42 36.98 27.81 -15.00
CA LYS A 42 37.88 27.40 -16.07
C LYS A 42 37.16 26.53 -17.10
N THR A 43 37.56 26.77 -18.34
CA THR A 43 36.92 26.48 -19.62
C THR A 43 37.48 25.25 -20.33
N MET A 44 36.60 24.58 -21.13
CA MET A 44 36.83 23.87 -22.42
C MET A 44 37.54 22.49 -22.40
N PRO A 45 37.40 21.62 -23.44
CA PRO A 45 36.83 21.87 -24.77
C PRO A 45 35.80 20.86 -25.34
N PHE A 46 35.25 21.29 -26.47
CA PHE A 46 34.49 20.63 -27.53
C PHE A 46 35.01 19.26 -27.99
N ALA A 47 34.07 18.40 -28.42
CA ALA A 47 34.28 17.47 -29.54
C ALA A 47 33.01 17.41 -30.43
N HIS A 48 33.22 17.77 -31.69
CA HIS A 48 32.32 17.66 -32.84
C HIS A 48 32.32 16.24 -33.40
N LEU A 49 31.19 15.76 -33.92
CA LEU A 49 30.94 14.92 -35.12
C LEU A 49 29.39 14.95 -35.28
N GLY A 50 28.74 15.58 -36.27
CA GLY A 50 28.80 15.40 -37.74
C GLY A 50 28.22 14.02 -38.10
N GLY A 51 27.14 13.79 -38.87
CA GLY A 51 26.24 14.58 -39.71
C GLY A 51 25.60 13.64 -40.76
N GLY A 52 24.41 13.98 -41.29
CA GLY A 52 23.81 13.42 -42.53
C GLY A 52 22.73 12.34 -42.33
N SER A 53 21.43 12.56 -42.59
CA SER A 53 20.69 12.94 -43.83
C SER A 53 20.16 11.73 -44.61
N GLY A 54 18.84 11.69 -44.89
CA GLY A 54 18.32 10.94 -46.05
C GLY A 54 16.91 10.34 -45.98
N ALA A 55 15.92 11.14 -46.39
CA ALA A 55 14.83 10.79 -47.33
C ALA A 55 13.77 9.69 -47.01
N PHE A 56 12.52 10.16 -46.80
CA PHE A 56 11.27 9.61 -47.36
C PHE A 56 11.24 9.82 -48.91
N PRO A 57 10.31 9.28 -49.75
CA PRO A 57 8.98 8.73 -49.42
C PRO A 57 8.57 7.45 -50.18
N ARG A 58 7.41 6.87 -49.84
CA ARG A 58 6.44 6.34 -50.83
C ARG A 58 5.05 6.17 -50.22
N THR A 59 4.12 6.89 -50.84
CA THR A 59 2.67 6.78 -50.76
C THR A 59 2.19 5.44 -51.33
N PHE A 60 1.18 4.82 -50.71
CA PHE A 60 0.19 4.05 -51.46
C PHE A 60 -1.21 4.27 -50.86
N THR A 61 -2.10 4.59 -51.77
CA THR A 61 -3.52 4.92 -51.63
C THR A 61 -4.35 3.66 -51.38
N GLY A 62 -5.31 3.74 -50.45
CA GLY A 62 -6.33 2.72 -50.24
C GLY A 62 -7.60 3.33 -49.65
N THR A 63 -8.55 3.64 -50.52
CA THR A 63 -9.93 4.08 -50.21
C THR A 63 -10.70 3.06 -49.36
N PRO A 64 -11.53 3.49 -48.39
CA PRO A 64 -12.50 2.60 -47.75
C PRO A 64 -13.78 2.51 -48.60
N GLN A 65 -14.15 1.30 -49.03
CA GLN A 65 -15.49 1.02 -49.56
C GLN A 65 -16.47 0.81 -48.40
N THR A 66 -17.47 1.67 -48.36
CA THR A 66 -18.74 1.49 -47.68
C THR A 66 -19.54 0.33 -48.31
N ARG A 67 -20.09 -0.56 -47.47
CA ARG A 67 -21.35 -1.26 -47.78
C ARG A 67 -22.27 -1.24 -46.58
N LEU A 68 -23.38 -0.53 -46.76
CA LEU A 68 -24.64 -0.78 -46.08
C LEU A 68 -25.23 -2.12 -46.55
N ASN A 69 -25.87 -2.83 -45.63
CA ASN A 69 -27.11 -3.58 -45.84
C ASN A 69 -27.77 -3.74 -44.45
N THR A 70 -28.74 -2.91 -44.07
CA THR A 70 -30.20 -3.05 -44.27
C THR A 70 -30.87 -4.26 -43.60
N ARG A 71 -31.87 -3.91 -42.76
CA ARG A 71 -33.06 -4.70 -42.31
C ARG A 71 -32.75 -5.74 -41.23
N GLY A 72 -33.47 -5.84 -40.11
CA GLY A 72 -34.91 -5.63 -39.94
C GLY A 72 -35.33 -5.00 -38.60
N ARG A 73 -36.63 -4.79 -38.54
CA ARG A 73 -37.42 -3.85 -37.72
C ARG A 73 -38.39 -4.67 -36.85
N VAL A 74 -39.01 -4.01 -35.87
CA VAL A 74 -40.34 -4.32 -35.27
C VAL A 74 -40.41 -5.43 -34.19
N VAL A 75 -41.18 -5.36 -33.09
CA VAL A 75 -41.95 -4.35 -32.32
C VAL A 75 -42.36 -5.07 -31.01
N ALA A 76 -42.53 -4.29 -29.94
CA ALA A 76 -43.15 -4.69 -28.68
C ALA A 76 -44.67 -4.94 -28.81
N HIS A 77 -45.21 -5.92 -28.08
CA HIS A 77 -46.59 -5.88 -27.60
C HIS A 77 -46.73 -6.68 -26.30
N GLY A 78 -47.22 -6.02 -25.26
CA GLY A 78 -47.76 -6.68 -24.08
C GLY A 78 -49.19 -7.17 -24.30
N LYS A 79 -49.68 -7.98 -23.35
CA LYS A 79 -51.05 -7.93 -22.84
C LYS A 79 -51.21 -8.80 -21.59
N ASP A 80 -52.10 -8.29 -20.75
CA ASP A 80 -52.48 -8.70 -19.41
C ASP A 80 -53.18 -10.06 -19.31
N ALA A 81 -53.15 -10.61 -18.09
CA ALA A 81 -54.32 -10.93 -17.24
C ALA A 81 -54.15 -12.28 -16.52
N MET A 82 -54.21 -12.27 -15.19
CA MET A 82 -55.37 -12.77 -14.42
C MET A 82 -55.05 -12.80 -12.91
N GLU A 83 -55.83 -12.03 -12.15
CA GLU A 83 -55.82 -11.98 -10.69
C GLU A 83 -56.58 -13.17 -10.07
N THR A 84 -56.15 -13.60 -8.88
CA THR A 84 -57.02 -14.22 -7.88
C THR A 84 -56.72 -13.61 -6.51
N HIS A 85 -57.77 -13.08 -5.87
CA HIS A 85 -57.77 -12.39 -4.58
C HIS A 85 -57.80 -13.36 -3.38
N SER A 86 -57.20 -12.95 -2.25
CA SER A 86 -57.75 -13.06 -0.88
C SER A 86 -56.96 -12.16 0.10
N PRO A 87 -57.55 -11.73 1.23
CA PRO A 87 -57.36 -10.38 1.78
C PRO A 87 -56.25 -10.28 2.84
N VAL A 88 -55.63 -9.11 2.95
CA VAL A 88 -54.64 -8.78 4.00
C VAL A 88 -55.18 -7.66 4.88
N ASP A 89 -55.22 -7.97 6.18
CA ASP A 89 -55.61 -7.09 7.29
C ASP A 89 -54.74 -5.83 7.40
N HIS A 90 -55.40 -4.72 7.75
CA HIS A 90 -54.76 -3.47 8.13
C HIS A 90 -54.28 -3.52 9.59
N ASN A 91 -52.98 -3.30 9.81
CA ASN A 91 -52.47 -2.79 11.08
C ASN A 91 -51.26 -1.85 10.81
N PRO A 92 -51.36 -0.54 11.06
CA PRO A 92 -50.23 0.37 10.96
C PRO A 92 -49.69 0.65 12.37
N GLN A 93 -48.48 0.18 12.67
CA GLN A 93 -47.43 0.87 13.43
C GLN A 93 -46.45 -0.13 14.03
N THR A 94 -45.43 -0.47 13.25
CA THR A 94 -44.13 -0.83 13.78
C THR A 94 -43.13 -0.01 13.00
N GLN A 95 -42.72 1.13 13.56
CA GLN A 95 -41.57 1.87 13.08
C GLN A 95 -40.35 0.96 13.22
N LEU A 96 -39.99 0.30 12.13
CA LEU A 96 -38.68 -0.30 11.97
C LEU A 96 -37.71 0.88 11.96
N PHE A 97 -37.01 1.08 13.07
CA PHE A 97 -35.83 1.92 13.10
C PHE A 97 -34.92 1.42 11.98
N ARG A 98 -34.82 2.21 10.90
CA ARG A 98 -33.70 2.10 9.97
C ARG A 98 -32.47 2.23 10.86
N LEU A 99 -31.71 1.14 10.96
CA LEU A 99 -30.33 1.23 11.34
C LEU A 99 -29.71 2.20 10.34
N ASP A 100 -29.44 3.42 10.81
CA ASP A 100 -28.62 4.36 10.09
C ASP A 100 -27.34 3.63 9.72
N CYS A 101 -27.15 3.43 8.41
CA CYS A 101 -25.85 3.09 7.87
C CYS A 101 -24.90 4.19 8.30
N SER A 102 -24.06 3.88 9.29
CA SER A 102 -22.82 4.60 9.54
C SER A 102 -22.09 4.76 8.18
N PRO A 103 -21.51 5.92 7.86
CA PRO A 103 -20.93 6.15 6.54
C PRO A 103 -19.91 5.05 6.25
N MET A 104 -20.11 4.31 5.14
CA MET A 104 -19.15 3.36 4.62
C MET A 104 -17.76 4.01 4.66
N ALA A 105 -16.79 3.40 5.33
CA ALA A 105 -15.40 3.85 5.31
C ALA A 105 -14.93 3.81 3.85
N GLY A 106 -15.03 4.96 3.18
CA GLY A 106 -15.01 5.05 1.72
C GLY A 106 -13.60 5.11 1.15
N ARG A 107 -13.45 4.59 -0.07
CA ARG A 107 -12.27 4.83 -0.91
C ARG A 107 -12.03 6.33 -1.07
N ARG A 108 -10.87 6.83 -0.62
CA ARG A 108 -10.41 8.21 -0.83
C ARG A 108 -9.29 8.24 -1.86
N VAL A 109 -9.33 9.22 -2.76
CA VAL A 109 -8.26 9.48 -3.73
C VAL A 109 -7.69 10.86 -3.45
N VAL A 110 -6.45 10.88 -2.96
CA VAL A 110 -5.75 12.08 -2.48
C VAL A 110 -4.61 12.40 -3.43
N VAL A 111 -4.69 13.57 -4.06
CA VAL A 111 -3.77 14.04 -5.09
C VAL A 111 -2.87 15.14 -4.54
N PHE A 112 -1.56 14.91 -4.65
CA PHE A 112 -0.51 15.82 -4.22
C PHE A 112 0.11 16.56 -5.42
N PRO A 113 0.73 17.74 -5.22
CA PRO A 113 1.38 18.48 -6.29
C PRO A 113 2.48 17.69 -7.00
N SER A 114 3.32 17.00 -6.24
CA SER A 114 4.35 16.08 -6.73
C SER A 114 4.64 14.97 -5.71
N SER A 115 5.52 14.04 -6.08
CA SER A 115 6.04 13.03 -5.16
C SER A 115 6.80 13.62 -3.96
N ALA A 116 7.36 14.84 -4.09
CA ALA A 116 8.07 15.52 -3.01
C ALA A 116 7.13 16.00 -1.89
N GLU A 117 5.90 16.40 -2.21
CA GLU A 117 4.88 16.72 -1.20
C GLU A 117 4.17 15.47 -0.67
N LEU A 118 4.04 14.42 -1.48
CA LEU A 118 3.43 13.16 -1.06
C LEU A 118 4.29 12.46 0.01
N GLY A 119 5.61 12.39 -0.20
CA GLY A 119 6.54 11.64 0.64
C GLY A 119 6.42 11.94 2.16
N PRO A 120 6.52 13.21 2.59
CA PRO A 120 6.38 13.57 4.00
C PRO A 120 5.01 13.19 4.59
N VAL A 121 3.96 13.25 3.78
CA VAL A 121 2.60 12.89 4.20
C VAL A 121 2.44 11.38 4.34
N LEU A 122 3.13 10.59 3.51
CA LEU A 122 3.23 9.14 3.67
C LEU A 122 3.90 8.76 5.00
N ALA A 123 5.02 9.41 5.35
CA ALA A 123 5.67 9.19 6.64
C ALA A 123 4.76 9.55 7.83
N GLN A 124 4.03 10.67 7.73
CA GLN A 124 3.04 11.06 8.75
C GLN A 124 1.87 10.08 8.87
N LEU A 125 1.38 9.52 7.77
CA LEU A 125 0.35 8.49 7.79
C LEU A 125 0.86 7.26 8.57
N VAL A 126 2.06 6.79 8.26
CA VAL A 126 2.66 5.62 8.92
C VAL A 126 2.83 5.86 10.42
N THR A 127 3.42 6.99 10.83
CA THR A 127 3.61 7.28 12.26
C THR A 127 2.31 7.50 13.00
N SER A 128 1.33 8.19 12.41
CA SER A 128 0.00 8.38 12.98
C SER A 128 -0.74 7.05 13.19
N ARG A 129 -0.66 6.13 12.22
CA ARG A 129 -1.23 4.78 12.37
C ARG A 129 -0.47 3.97 13.41
N ALA A 130 0.87 4.08 13.45
CA ALA A 130 1.69 3.41 14.45
C ALA A 130 1.35 3.86 15.88
N GLU A 131 1.24 5.17 16.12
CA GLU A 131 0.87 5.71 17.43
C GLU A 131 -0.50 5.20 17.88
N LYS A 132 -1.50 5.25 17.00
CA LYS A 132 -2.86 4.77 17.30
C LYS A 132 -2.88 3.27 17.61
N ALA A 133 -2.21 2.46 16.80
CA ALA A 133 -2.15 1.02 16.97
C ALA A 133 -1.42 0.62 18.26
N ILE A 134 -0.28 1.26 18.56
CA ILE A 134 0.49 1.00 19.77
C ILE A 134 -0.31 1.37 21.03
N VAL A 135 -1.09 2.46 21.00
CA VAL A 135 -1.98 2.83 22.10
C VAL A 135 -3.12 1.82 22.26
N ALA A 136 -3.72 1.36 21.15
CA ALA A 136 -4.88 0.47 21.18
C ALA A 136 -4.53 -0.97 21.59
N HIS A 137 -3.45 -1.54 21.03
CA HIS A 137 -3.10 -2.96 21.18
C HIS A 137 -1.61 -3.24 21.37
N GLY A 138 -0.81 -2.21 21.69
CA GLY A 138 0.56 -2.38 22.17
C GLY A 138 1.63 -2.62 21.09
N ARG A 139 1.24 -2.71 19.82
CA ARG A 139 2.13 -2.89 18.67
C ARG A 139 1.55 -2.23 17.42
N PHE A 140 2.38 -2.08 16.38
CA PHE A 140 1.94 -1.62 15.07
C PHE A 140 2.31 -2.64 14.00
N THR A 141 1.34 -3.06 13.19
CA THR A 141 1.53 -4.05 12.13
C THR A 141 1.51 -3.40 10.74
N LEU A 142 2.61 -3.52 10.01
CA LEU A 142 2.83 -2.85 8.73
C LEU A 142 3.14 -3.87 7.63
N GLY A 143 2.36 -3.88 6.56
CA GLY A 143 2.67 -4.64 5.34
C GLY A 143 3.31 -3.75 4.28
N LEU A 144 4.40 -4.22 3.68
CA LEU A 144 5.19 -3.46 2.72
C LEU A 144 5.25 -4.12 1.34
N SER A 145 4.98 -3.35 0.29
CA SER A 145 5.41 -3.67 -1.07
C SER A 145 6.76 -3.03 -1.41
N GLY A 146 7.43 -3.58 -2.43
CA GLY A 146 8.73 -3.10 -2.93
C GLY A 146 8.65 -1.97 -3.97
N GLY A 147 9.65 -1.92 -4.85
CA GLY A 147 9.76 -0.91 -5.91
C GLY A 147 10.08 0.49 -5.38
N SER A 148 9.63 1.53 -6.11
CA SER A 148 9.91 2.94 -5.77
C SER A 148 9.29 3.38 -4.44
N LEU A 149 8.26 2.66 -3.96
CA LEU A 149 7.65 2.88 -2.65
C LEU A 149 8.68 2.66 -1.52
N ALA A 150 9.50 1.61 -1.61
CA ALA A 150 10.51 1.32 -0.60
C ALA A 150 11.50 2.48 -0.43
N SER A 151 11.98 3.03 -1.55
CA SER A 151 12.90 4.17 -1.55
C SER A 151 12.27 5.45 -1.01
N MET A 152 11.03 5.74 -1.40
CA MET A 152 10.30 6.90 -0.89
C MET A 152 10.06 6.77 0.62
N LEU A 153 9.47 5.66 1.06
CA LEU A 153 9.13 5.46 2.46
C LEU A 153 10.38 5.48 3.35
N SER A 154 11.44 4.78 2.94
CA SER A 154 12.70 4.73 3.70
C SER A 154 13.31 6.12 3.86
N LYS A 155 13.36 6.90 2.77
CA LYS A 155 13.87 8.28 2.80
C LYS A 155 13.07 9.16 3.76
N GLU A 156 11.75 9.12 3.68
CA GLU A 156 10.87 10.03 4.42
C GLU A 156 10.77 9.66 5.90
N LEU A 157 10.76 8.37 6.24
CA LEU A 157 10.83 7.91 7.63
C LEU A 157 12.15 8.31 8.30
N LEU A 158 13.28 8.19 7.60
CA LEU A 158 14.59 8.58 8.14
C LEU A 158 14.78 10.10 8.24
N ALA A 159 13.95 10.90 7.55
CA ALA A 159 13.96 12.35 7.66
C ALA A 159 13.21 12.85 8.90
N LEU A 160 12.46 11.97 9.60
CA LEU A 160 11.76 12.34 10.83
C LEU A 160 12.77 12.60 11.97
N PRO A 161 12.54 13.64 12.80
CA PRO A 161 13.45 13.94 13.90
C PRO A 161 13.46 12.86 14.99
N VAL A 162 12.33 12.17 15.17
CA VAL A 162 12.17 11.06 16.10
C VAL A 162 11.32 9.99 15.41
N LEU A 163 11.85 8.76 15.38
CA LEU A 163 11.15 7.59 14.88
C LEU A 163 11.47 6.43 15.82
N ASP A 164 10.46 5.93 16.54
CA ASP A 164 10.55 4.73 17.35
C ASP A 164 9.78 3.60 16.71
N CYS A 165 10.51 2.60 16.24
CA CYS A 165 9.97 1.40 15.62
C CYS A 165 10.10 0.15 16.50
N SER A 166 10.42 0.30 17.79
CA SER A 166 10.64 -0.82 18.72
C SER A 166 9.44 -1.75 18.90
N LYS A 167 8.24 -1.28 18.54
CA LYS A 167 6.96 -2.01 18.63
C LYS A 167 6.35 -2.33 17.27
N TRP A 168 7.13 -2.19 16.20
CA TRP A 168 6.66 -2.49 14.86
C TRP A 168 6.81 -3.98 14.57
N VAL A 169 5.80 -4.53 13.91
CA VAL A 169 5.81 -5.86 13.28
C VAL A 169 5.58 -5.63 11.80
N VAL A 170 6.58 -5.95 10.98
CA VAL A 170 6.63 -5.67 9.55
C VAL A 170 6.54 -6.98 8.78
N GLY A 171 5.60 -7.06 7.85
CA GLY A 171 5.52 -8.12 6.85
C GLY A 171 5.63 -7.56 5.44
N PHE A 172 5.81 -8.44 4.47
CA PHE A 172 5.84 -8.14 3.04
C PHE A 172 4.54 -8.58 2.37
N CYS A 173 3.95 -7.67 1.60
CA CYS A 173 2.74 -7.92 0.81
C CYS A 173 3.02 -8.90 -0.33
N ASP A 174 4.23 -8.87 -0.86
CA ASP A 174 4.80 -9.86 -1.77
C ASP A 174 6.32 -9.83 -1.70
N GLU A 175 6.96 -10.91 -2.15
CA GLU A 175 8.39 -10.99 -2.32
C GLU A 175 8.77 -11.80 -3.56
N ARG A 176 9.89 -11.42 -4.17
CA ARG A 176 10.52 -12.09 -5.29
C ARG A 176 11.45 -13.12 -4.68
N LEU A 177 11.36 -14.39 -5.09
CA LEU A 177 12.22 -15.44 -4.56
C LEU A 177 13.60 -15.37 -5.22
N VAL A 178 14.37 -14.41 -4.74
CA VAL A 178 15.77 -14.15 -5.06
C VAL A 178 16.55 -13.97 -3.76
N ALA A 179 17.88 -14.02 -3.80
CA ALA A 179 18.70 -13.81 -2.61
C ALA A 179 18.45 -12.42 -1.99
N PHE A 180 18.63 -12.28 -0.68
CA PHE A 180 18.37 -11.01 0.02
C PHE A 180 19.31 -9.86 -0.35
N ASP A 181 20.44 -10.14 -0.99
CA ASP A 181 21.36 -9.15 -1.55
C ASP A 181 21.06 -8.82 -3.02
N ASP A 182 20.09 -9.51 -3.63
CA ASP A 182 19.60 -9.21 -4.97
C ASP A 182 18.83 -7.88 -4.97
N PRO A 183 19.07 -6.97 -5.95
CA PRO A 183 18.34 -5.71 -6.07
C PRO A 183 16.82 -5.85 -6.21
N GLU A 184 16.32 -7.01 -6.66
CA GLU A 184 14.88 -7.29 -6.79
C GLU A 184 14.22 -7.77 -5.48
N SER A 185 14.99 -8.06 -4.41
CA SER A 185 14.46 -8.40 -3.09
C SER A 185 13.86 -7.18 -2.40
N THR A 186 12.57 -7.24 -2.09
CA THR A 186 11.86 -6.22 -1.32
C THR A 186 12.46 -6.11 0.09
N TYR A 187 12.70 -7.22 0.79
CA TYR A 187 13.38 -7.22 2.08
C TYR A 187 14.78 -6.63 1.96
N GLY A 188 15.57 -7.01 0.95
CA GLY A 188 16.92 -6.48 0.71
C GLY A 188 16.95 -4.96 0.57
N LEU A 189 15.98 -4.40 -0.18
CA LEU A 189 15.79 -2.97 -0.32
C LEU A 189 15.50 -2.30 1.03
N TYR A 190 14.52 -2.78 1.79
CA TYR A 190 14.21 -2.17 3.09
C TYR A 190 15.31 -2.38 4.13
N LYS A 191 16.03 -3.51 4.10
CA LYS A 191 17.16 -3.78 5.00
C LYS A 191 18.27 -2.74 4.82
N SER A 192 18.68 -2.52 3.57
CA SER A 192 19.75 -1.58 3.23
C SER A 192 19.32 -0.12 3.42
N GLN A 193 18.05 0.20 3.13
CA GLN A 193 17.57 1.57 3.12
C GLN A 193 17.02 2.03 4.47
N LEU A 194 16.34 1.17 5.22
CA LEU A 194 15.60 1.53 6.44
C LEU A 194 16.00 0.70 7.66
N PHE A 195 15.83 -0.63 7.64
CA PHE A 195 15.89 -1.45 8.85
C PHE A 195 17.25 -1.43 9.55
N SER A 196 18.35 -1.26 8.80
CA SER A 196 19.69 -1.10 9.37
C SER A 196 19.92 0.24 10.11
N LYS A 197 18.95 1.15 10.08
CA LYS A 197 19.05 2.53 10.59
C LYS A 197 17.96 2.89 11.61
N VAL A 198 17.06 1.95 11.92
CA VAL A 198 15.96 2.13 12.88
C VAL A 198 15.95 1.00 13.89
N ASN A 199 15.26 1.19 15.01
CA ASN A 199 15.23 0.26 16.14
C ASN A 199 14.12 -0.80 16.06
N ILE A 200 13.84 -1.35 14.87
CA ILE A 200 12.91 -2.49 14.72
C ILE A 200 13.61 -3.76 15.24
N PRO A 201 13.01 -4.52 16.17
CA PRO A 201 13.56 -5.81 16.59
C PRO A 201 13.57 -6.80 15.43
N ASP A 202 14.59 -7.66 15.33
CA ASP A 202 14.65 -8.69 14.28
C ASP A 202 13.41 -9.61 14.29
N SER A 203 12.89 -9.93 15.48
CA SER A 203 11.64 -10.69 15.65
C SER A 203 10.38 -9.95 15.17
N GLY A 204 10.49 -8.64 14.97
CA GLY A 204 9.47 -7.79 14.40
C GLY A 204 9.53 -7.72 12.87
N ILE A 205 10.46 -8.39 12.20
CA ILE A 205 10.55 -8.41 10.74
C ILE A 205 10.24 -9.82 10.25
N LEU A 206 9.05 -10.01 9.67
CA LEU A 206 8.57 -11.27 9.16
C LEU A 206 9.04 -11.44 7.71
N THR A 207 10.15 -12.14 7.51
CA THR A 207 10.76 -12.39 6.20
C THR A 207 10.12 -13.56 5.46
N ILE A 208 10.08 -13.46 4.13
CA ILE A 208 9.85 -14.59 3.22
C ILE A 208 11.23 -15.13 2.83
N GLU A 209 11.55 -16.36 3.25
CA GLU A 209 12.87 -16.94 3.03
C GLU A 209 12.99 -17.52 1.61
N PRO A 210 13.90 -17.02 0.75
CA PRO A 210 14.02 -17.45 -0.64
C PRO A 210 14.74 -18.80 -0.82
N GLY A 211 15.20 -19.43 0.27
CA GLY A 211 16.00 -20.65 0.25
C GLY A 211 15.22 -21.95 0.06
N LEU A 212 13.88 -21.90 0.01
CA LEU A 212 13.01 -23.07 -0.12
C LEU A 212 12.29 -23.07 -1.49
N PRO A 213 11.71 -24.20 -1.92
CA PRO A 213 10.77 -24.22 -3.03
C PRO A 213 9.60 -23.25 -2.78
N VAL A 214 9.10 -22.59 -3.83
CA VAL A 214 8.12 -21.49 -3.72
C VAL A 214 6.87 -21.83 -2.89
N ASN A 215 6.38 -23.07 -2.97
CA ASN A 215 5.24 -23.52 -2.17
C ASN A 215 5.59 -23.56 -0.67
N GLU A 216 6.76 -24.09 -0.33
CA GLU A 216 7.25 -24.16 1.05
C GLU A 216 7.55 -22.76 1.61
N CYS A 217 8.05 -21.83 0.79
CA CYS A 217 8.18 -20.42 1.17
C CYS A 217 6.83 -19.80 1.55
N ALA A 218 5.77 -20.09 0.78
CA ALA A 218 4.43 -19.57 1.06
C ALA A 218 3.82 -20.20 2.34
N GLU A 219 4.09 -21.49 2.59
CA GLU A 219 3.68 -22.18 3.82
C GLU A 219 4.40 -21.65 5.06
N ASP A 220 5.73 -21.49 4.99
CA ASP A 220 6.54 -20.88 6.06
C ASP A 220 6.05 -19.47 6.38
N TYR A 221 5.82 -18.65 5.36
CA TYR A 221 5.34 -17.28 5.57
C TYR A 221 3.91 -17.25 6.11
N THR A 222 3.04 -18.18 5.69
CA THR A 222 1.72 -18.37 6.28
C THR A 222 1.82 -18.67 7.77
N HIS A 223 2.75 -19.55 8.18
CA HIS A 223 2.96 -19.89 9.58
C HIS A 223 3.43 -18.70 10.40
N LYS A 224 4.46 -17.97 9.93
CA LYS A 224 4.96 -16.74 10.56
C LYS A 224 3.86 -15.69 10.76
N LEU A 225 3.00 -15.50 9.75
CA LEU A 225 1.87 -14.59 9.85
C LEU A 225 0.84 -15.09 10.87
N LYS A 226 0.49 -16.37 10.91
CA LYS A 226 -0.43 -16.91 11.93
C LYS A 226 0.11 -16.77 13.35
N GLU A 227 1.40 -17.00 13.55
CA GLU A 227 2.04 -16.80 14.87
C GLU A 227 2.02 -15.33 15.30
N ALA A 228 2.26 -14.42 14.35
CA ALA A 228 2.24 -12.99 14.61
C ALA A 228 0.82 -12.43 14.82
N PHE A 229 -0.22 -13.03 14.25
CA PHE A 229 -1.61 -12.55 14.31
C PHE A 229 -2.54 -13.59 14.96
N PRO A 230 -2.52 -13.72 16.30
CA PRO A 230 -3.35 -14.70 17.00
C PRO A 230 -4.82 -14.23 17.06
N GLY A 231 -5.76 -15.08 16.64
CA GLY A 231 -7.18 -14.95 16.97
C GLY A 231 -8.15 -14.73 15.80
N ASP A 232 -7.67 -14.37 14.62
CA ASP A 232 -8.48 -14.14 13.41
C ASP A 232 -8.24 -15.22 12.34
N ASP A 233 -9.22 -15.45 11.47
CA ASP A 233 -9.07 -16.37 10.32
C ASP A 233 -7.99 -15.88 9.34
N PHE A 234 -7.88 -14.56 9.17
CA PHE A 234 -6.85 -13.89 8.38
C PHE A 234 -6.10 -12.83 9.21
N PRO A 235 -4.78 -12.65 8.99
CA PRO A 235 -4.04 -11.53 9.56
C PRO A 235 -4.65 -10.17 9.22
N VAL A 236 -5.01 -9.39 10.25
CA VAL A 236 -5.50 -8.02 10.11
C VAL A 236 -4.37 -7.04 10.39
N PHE A 237 -3.81 -6.44 9.33
CA PHE A 237 -2.78 -5.42 9.44
C PHE A 237 -3.37 -4.04 9.77
N ASP A 238 -2.64 -3.25 10.58
CA ASP A 238 -2.99 -1.85 10.84
C ASP A 238 -2.85 -1.00 9.58
N LEU A 239 -1.81 -1.26 8.78
CA LEU A 239 -1.54 -0.56 7.53
C LEU A 239 -0.87 -1.48 6.50
N LEU A 240 -1.42 -1.57 5.30
CA LEU A 240 -0.74 -2.10 4.13
C LEU A 240 -0.36 -0.95 3.19
N LEU A 241 0.92 -0.88 2.81
CA LEU A 241 1.41 0.06 1.80
C LEU A 241 1.64 -0.69 0.49
N LEU A 242 0.85 -0.37 -0.52
CA LEU A 242 0.83 -1.08 -1.79
C LEU A 242 1.31 -0.20 -2.94
N GLY A 243 2.00 -0.83 -3.89
CA GLY A 243 2.29 -0.26 -5.20
C GLY A 243 1.30 -0.74 -6.25
N MET A 244 1.30 -0.08 -7.41
CA MET A 244 0.52 -0.50 -8.57
C MET A 244 1.42 -0.58 -9.81
N GLY A 245 1.41 -1.75 -10.47
CA GLY A 245 2.10 -1.98 -11.72
C GLY A 245 1.51 -1.23 -12.92
N PRO A 246 2.25 -1.12 -14.04
CA PRO A 246 1.76 -0.50 -15.28
C PRO A 246 0.58 -1.24 -15.95
N ASP A 247 0.31 -2.46 -15.53
CA ASP A 247 -0.75 -3.39 -15.90
C ASP A 247 -1.81 -3.54 -14.79
N GLY A 248 -1.75 -2.72 -13.74
CA GLY A 248 -2.74 -2.71 -12.66
C GLY A 248 -2.58 -3.85 -11.65
N HIS A 249 -1.50 -4.64 -11.73
CA HIS A 249 -1.18 -5.59 -10.67
C HIS A 249 -0.84 -4.87 -9.35
N THR A 250 -1.09 -5.54 -8.24
CA THR A 250 -0.65 -5.16 -6.90
C THR A 250 -0.14 -6.39 -6.19
N CYS A 251 0.77 -6.24 -5.22
CA CYS A 251 1.52 -7.37 -4.68
C CYS A 251 2.12 -8.17 -5.86
N SER A 252 1.96 -9.49 -5.88
CA SER A 252 2.17 -10.29 -7.10
C SER A 252 0.86 -10.87 -7.66
N LEU A 253 -0.25 -10.16 -7.50
CA LEU A 253 -1.55 -10.50 -8.07
C LEU A 253 -1.68 -9.87 -9.45
N PHE A 254 -1.48 -10.65 -10.51
CA PHE A 254 -1.43 -10.17 -11.90
C PHE A 254 -2.76 -10.33 -12.65
N PRO A 255 -3.06 -9.45 -13.64
CA PRO A 255 -4.21 -9.63 -14.52
C PRO A 255 -4.25 -11.03 -15.15
N ASP A 256 -5.45 -11.57 -15.30
CA ASP A 256 -5.75 -12.88 -15.91
C ASP A 256 -5.07 -14.10 -15.26
N HIS A 257 -4.34 -13.93 -14.17
CA HIS A 257 -3.69 -15.02 -13.45
C HIS A 257 -4.72 -15.75 -12.56
N PRO A 258 -4.74 -17.11 -12.52
CA PRO A 258 -5.73 -17.87 -11.75
C PRO A 258 -5.72 -17.56 -10.25
N LEU A 259 -4.59 -17.07 -9.72
CA LEU A 259 -4.47 -16.67 -8.33
C LEU A 259 -5.42 -15.53 -7.91
N LEU A 260 -5.97 -14.76 -8.86
CA LEU A 260 -6.97 -13.73 -8.54
C LEU A 260 -8.27 -14.30 -7.98
N GLU A 261 -8.51 -15.61 -8.16
CA GLU A 261 -9.71 -16.32 -7.69
C GLU A 261 -9.49 -17.03 -6.34
N GLU A 262 -8.30 -16.90 -5.74
CA GLU A 262 -8.00 -17.45 -4.41
C GLU A 262 -8.73 -16.67 -3.31
N THR A 263 -9.46 -17.39 -2.46
CA THR A 263 -10.35 -16.82 -1.44
C THR A 263 -10.12 -17.38 -0.03
N GLU A 264 -9.25 -18.38 0.13
CA GLU A 264 -9.05 -19.10 1.38
C GLU A 264 -7.64 -18.95 1.96
N LYS A 265 -6.60 -18.90 1.11
CA LYS A 265 -5.22 -18.84 1.59
C LYS A 265 -4.85 -17.47 2.14
N ILE A 266 -3.97 -17.43 3.15
CA ILE A 266 -3.32 -16.20 3.64
C ILE A 266 -2.25 -15.73 2.63
N VAL A 267 -1.38 -16.67 2.23
CA VAL A 267 -0.26 -16.46 1.32
C VAL A 267 -0.35 -17.48 0.20
N ALA A 268 0.00 -17.07 -1.00
CA ALA A 268 0.08 -17.95 -2.14
C ALA A 268 1.46 -17.92 -2.83
N PRO A 269 1.92 -19.08 -3.32
CA PRO A 269 3.06 -19.17 -4.21
C PRO A 269 2.65 -18.80 -5.65
N ILE A 270 3.60 -18.24 -6.40
CA ILE A 270 3.49 -17.99 -7.84
C ILE A 270 4.76 -18.51 -8.48
N SER A 271 4.65 -19.42 -9.45
CA SER A 271 5.82 -20.01 -10.13
C SER A 271 6.05 -19.43 -11.52
N ASP A 272 5.07 -18.71 -12.04
CA ASP A 272 4.86 -18.35 -13.43
C ASP A 272 4.43 -16.88 -13.56
N SER A 273 4.98 -16.01 -12.69
CA SER A 273 4.74 -14.57 -12.79
C SER A 273 5.04 -14.08 -14.22
N PRO A 274 4.13 -13.33 -14.86
CA PRO A 274 4.33 -12.80 -16.21
C PRO A 274 5.44 -11.74 -16.26
N LYS A 275 6.00 -11.36 -15.10
CA LYS A 275 7.15 -10.47 -14.96
C LYS A 275 8.30 -11.17 -14.26
N PRO A 276 9.55 -10.99 -14.71
CA PRO A 276 10.70 -11.55 -14.02
C PRO A 276 10.86 -10.93 -12.61
N PRO A 277 11.45 -11.65 -11.65
CA PRO A 277 11.63 -13.11 -11.67
C PRO A 277 10.26 -13.84 -11.57
N PRO A 278 10.15 -15.06 -12.12
CA PRO A 278 8.88 -15.77 -12.25
C PRO A 278 8.36 -16.31 -10.90
N GLN A 279 9.27 -16.61 -9.97
CA GLN A 279 8.92 -17.16 -8.66
C GLN A 279 8.73 -16.06 -7.61
N ARG A 280 7.54 -16.04 -7.02
CA ARG A 280 7.12 -15.03 -6.04
C ARG A 280 6.23 -15.65 -4.98
N VAL A 281 6.17 -14.99 -3.83
CA VAL A 281 5.24 -15.30 -2.74
C VAL A 281 4.44 -14.03 -2.48
N THR A 282 3.12 -14.15 -2.33
CA THR A 282 2.23 -12.98 -2.20
C THR A 282 1.16 -13.20 -1.15
N MET A 283 0.81 -12.14 -0.43
CA MET A 283 -0.48 -12.08 0.26
C MET A 283 -1.59 -12.11 -0.78
N THR A 284 -2.68 -12.79 -0.43
CA THR A 284 -3.88 -12.93 -1.25
C THR A 284 -4.88 -11.80 -0.96
N PHE A 285 -5.94 -11.69 -1.75
CA PHE A 285 -6.99 -10.69 -1.50
C PHE A 285 -7.67 -10.82 -0.14
N PRO A 286 -7.97 -12.03 0.40
CA PRO A 286 -8.49 -12.16 1.76
C PRO A 286 -7.68 -11.40 2.82
N VAL A 287 -6.35 -11.50 2.80
CA VAL A 287 -5.49 -10.76 3.74
C VAL A 287 -5.48 -9.28 3.44
N VAL A 288 -5.28 -8.91 2.17
CA VAL A 288 -5.19 -7.51 1.75
C VAL A 288 -6.47 -6.74 2.09
N ASN A 289 -7.64 -7.35 1.88
CA ASN A 289 -8.95 -6.77 2.14
C ASN A 289 -9.41 -6.91 3.60
N SER A 290 -8.64 -7.57 4.46
CA SER A 290 -8.90 -7.63 5.90
C SER A 290 -8.23 -6.51 6.68
N ALA A 291 -7.25 -5.80 6.09
CA ALA A 291 -6.49 -4.75 6.76
C ALA A 291 -7.35 -3.55 7.18
N HIS A 292 -7.00 -2.93 8.32
CA HIS A 292 -7.64 -1.71 8.82
C HIS A 292 -7.44 -0.51 7.91
N CYS A 293 -6.30 -0.44 7.22
CA CYS A 293 -6.02 0.58 6.23
C CYS A 293 -5.16 0.00 5.11
N VAL A 294 -5.57 0.22 3.86
CA VAL A 294 -4.74 -0.04 2.68
C VAL A 294 -4.48 1.30 2.00
N ALA A 295 -3.20 1.63 1.81
CA ALA A 295 -2.78 2.83 1.10
C ALA A 295 -1.97 2.45 -0.14
N PHE A 296 -2.55 2.72 -1.31
CA PHE A 296 -1.81 2.71 -2.57
C PHE A 296 -0.97 3.97 -2.70
N VAL A 297 0.29 3.82 -3.06
CA VAL A 297 1.20 4.94 -3.38
C VAL A 297 1.61 4.82 -4.84
N SER A 298 1.19 5.78 -5.67
CA SER A 298 1.44 5.75 -7.11
C SER A 298 1.75 7.15 -7.64
N THR A 299 3.02 7.38 -8.00
CA THR A 299 3.52 8.68 -8.47
C THR A 299 4.11 8.59 -9.87
N GLY A 300 4.02 9.69 -10.62
CA GLY A 300 4.60 9.86 -11.95
C GLY A 300 3.60 9.63 -13.09
N GLY A 301 3.78 10.39 -14.17
CA GLY A 301 2.83 10.43 -15.30
C GLY A 301 2.66 9.11 -16.05
N SER A 302 3.64 8.21 -15.97
CA SER A 302 3.52 6.86 -16.55
C SER A 302 2.41 6.02 -15.91
N LYS A 303 1.92 6.40 -14.72
CA LYS A 303 0.82 5.74 -14.02
C LYS A 303 -0.56 6.23 -14.45
N ALA A 304 -0.67 7.37 -15.13
CA ALA A 304 -1.96 8.01 -15.38
C ALA A 304 -2.97 7.17 -16.16
N PRO A 305 -2.59 6.49 -17.27
CA PRO A 305 -3.54 5.66 -18.01
C PRO A 305 -4.06 4.50 -17.16
N ILE A 306 -3.16 3.75 -16.51
CA ILE A 306 -3.52 2.57 -15.73
C ILE A 306 -4.25 2.93 -14.43
N LEU A 307 -3.92 4.05 -13.80
CA LEU A 307 -4.63 4.53 -12.61
C LEU A 307 -6.08 4.88 -12.94
N LYS A 308 -6.33 5.50 -14.10
CA LYS A 308 -7.68 5.75 -14.60
C LYS A 308 -8.45 4.45 -14.80
N GLU A 309 -7.82 3.45 -15.41
CA GLU A 309 -8.44 2.15 -15.62
C GLU A 309 -8.77 1.45 -14.30
N VAL A 310 -7.87 1.47 -13.33
CA VAL A 310 -8.11 0.88 -12.00
C VAL A 310 -9.22 1.59 -11.23
N LEU A 311 -9.27 2.92 -11.26
CA LEU A 311 -10.22 3.69 -10.44
C LEU A 311 -11.59 3.91 -11.12
N GLU A 312 -11.62 3.95 -12.44
CA GLU A 312 -12.77 4.37 -13.25
C GLU A 312 -13.16 3.35 -14.33
N GLY A 313 -12.37 2.30 -14.53
CA GLY A 313 -12.66 1.23 -15.47
C GLY A 313 -13.98 0.55 -15.12
N ARG A 314 -14.84 0.39 -16.13
CA ARG A 314 -16.16 -0.27 -16.01
C ARG A 314 -16.36 -1.39 -17.03
N GLN A 315 -15.35 -1.66 -17.85
CA GLN A 315 -15.40 -2.61 -18.94
C GLN A 315 -14.38 -3.72 -18.67
N GLY A 316 -14.83 -4.98 -18.78
CA GLY A 316 -13.99 -6.15 -18.52
C GLY A 316 -13.83 -6.51 -17.03
N PRO A 317 -13.09 -7.59 -16.73
CA PRO A 317 -12.75 -7.96 -15.36
C PRO A 317 -11.98 -6.84 -14.68
N ALA A 318 -12.28 -6.59 -13.41
CA ALA A 318 -11.55 -5.61 -12.62
C ALA A 318 -10.06 -5.99 -12.54
N LEU A 319 -9.18 -5.03 -12.82
CA LEU A 319 -7.74 -5.17 -12.63
C LEU A 319 -7.43 -5.48 -11.15
N PRO A 320 -6.32 -6.18 -10.84
CA PRO A 320 -6.05 -6.65 -9.48
C PRO A 320 -6.08 -5.53 -8.43
N ALA A 321 -5.48 -4.36 -8.69
CA ALA A 321 -5.53 -3.24 -7.75
C ALA A 321 -6.94 -2.66 -7.55
N ALA A 322 -7.85 -2.82 -8.52
CA ALA A 322 -9.25 -2.43 -8.40
C ALA A 322 -10.07 -3.42 -7.55
N ARG A 323 -9.58 -4.66 -7.37
CA ARG A 323 -10.19 -5.68 -6.50
C ARG A 323 -9.80 -5.52 -5.02
N VAL A 324 -8.90 -4.58 -4.71
CA VAL A 324 -8.58 -4.23 -3.33
C VAL A 324 -9.66 -3.29 -2.80
N VAL A 325 -10.51 -3.85 -1.95
CA VAL A 325 -11.65 -3.20 -1.31
C VAL A 325 -11.70 -3.71 0.14
N PRO A 326 -10.98 -3.07 1.08
CA PRO A 326 -10.99 -3.45 2.48
C PRO A 326 -12.41 -3.53 3.03
N THR A 327 -12.74 -4.64 3.70
CA THR A 327 -14.12 -4.95 4.09
C THR A 327 -14.61 -4.08 5.25
N SER A 328 -13.75 -3.87 6.24
CA SER A 328 -14.00 -3.06 7.44
C SER A 328 -13.01 -1.90 7.61
N GLY A 329 -12.08 -1.75 6.66
CA GLY A 329 -10.99 -0.80 6.71
C GLY A 329 -11.14 0.39 5.75
N GLU A 330 -10.13 1.25 5.76
CA GLU A 330 -10.01 2.40 4.86
C GLU A 330 -9.20 2.03 3.60
N LEU A 331 -9.58 2.60 2.45
CA LEU A 331 -8.80 2.53 1.22
C LEU A 331 -8.35 3.94 0.80
N LEU A 332 -7.05 4.17 0.80
CA LEU A 332 -6.43 5.42 0.39
C LEU A 332 -5.65 5.23 -0.92
N TRP A 333 -5.85 6.14 -1.86
CA TRP A 333 -5.00 6.28 -3.05
C TRP A 333 -4.21 7.58 -2.91
N LEU A 334 -2.93 7.49 -2.56
CA LEU A 334 -2.02 8.62 -2.48
C LEU A 334 -1.27 8.72 -3.82
N VAL A 335 -1.58 9.77 -4.58
CA VAL A 335 -1.06 9.94 -5.94
C VAL A 335 -0.59 11.36 -6.18
N ASP A 336 0.32 11.57 -7.13
CA ASP A 336 0.72 12.93 -7.53
C ASP A 336 -0.08 13.43 -8.74
N ASN A 337 0.00 14.74 -9.02
CA ASN A 337 -0.66 15.35 -10.16
C ASN A 337 -0.35 14.64 -11.49
N PRO A 338 0.91 14.30 -11.81
CA PRO A 338 1.22 13.49 -12.98
C PRO A 338 0.46 12.16 -13.03
N ALA A 339 0.44 11.38 -11.96
CA ALA A 339 -0.29 10.10 -11.92
C ALA A 339 -1.81 10.30 -12.01
N ALA A 340 -2.35 11.39 -11.46
CA ALA A 340 -3.78 11.70 -11.50
C ALA A 340 -4.25 12.37 -12.80
N ALA A 341 -3.36 12.66 -13.76
CA ALA A 341 -3.65 13.52 -14.90
C ALA A 341 -4.81 13.04 -15.79
N SER A 342 -5.09 11.73 -15.81
CA SER A 342 -6.15 11.13 -16.62
C SER A 342 -7.46 10.91 -15.86
N LEU A 343 -7.51 11.18 -14.54
CA LEU A 343 -8.69 10.97 -13.71
C LEU A 343 -9.79 11.99 -14.02
N THR A 344 -11.02 11.53 -14.00
CA THR A 344 -12.27 12.30 -14.17
C THR A 344 -13.21 12.21 -12.96
N ILE A 345 -12.94 11.30 -12.02
CA ILE A 345 -13.64 11.24 -10.73
C ILE A 345 -13.29 12.43 -9.84
N GLN A 346 -14.14 12.67 -8.83
CA GLN A 346 -13.83 13.60 -7.75
C GLN A 346 -12.64 13.08 -6.94
N VAL A 347 -11.70 13.97 -6.64
CA VAL A 347 -10.48 13.67 -5.90
C VAL A 347 -10.23 14.77 -4.86
N GLU A 348 -9.63 14.38 -3.74
CA GLU A 348 -9.17 15.29 -2.70
C GLU A 348 -7.80 15.85 -3.13
N ARG A 349 -7.66 17.17 -3.23
CA ARG A 349 -6.39 17.81 -3.61
C ARG A 349 -5.80 18.47 -2.38
N LEU A 350 -4.62 18.00 -1.97
CA LEU A 350 -3.92 18.53 -0.81
C LEU A 350 -2.81 19.49 -1.25
N GLY A 351 -2.74 20.64 -0.57
CA GLY A 351 -1.65 21.61 -0.73
C GLY A 351 -0.41 21.22 0.07
N SER A 352 0.65 22.01 -0.09
CA SER A 352 1.89 21.84 0.71
C SER A 352 1.59 21.96 2.21
N GLY A 353 2.10 21.02 3.01
CA GLY A 353 1.92 20.99 4.47
C GLY A 353 0.61 20.39 4.97
N ALA A 354 -0.20 19.77 4.10
CA ALA A 354 -1.42 19.08 4.49
C ALA A 354 -1.15 17.81 5.32
N LYS A 355 -2.16 17.38 6.10
CA LYS A 355 -2.16 16.15 6.90
C LYS A 355 -3.35 15.28 6.47
N LEU A 356 -3.18 13.94 6.54
CA LEU A 356 -4.17 12.94 6.12
C LEU A 356 -5.20 12.57 7.18
#